data_AF-A0A1B9Y328-F1
#
_entry.id   AF-A0A1B9Y328-F1
#
_cell.length_a   1.000
_cell.length_b   1.000
_cell.length_c   1.000
_cell.angle_alpha   90.00
_cell.angle_beta   90.00
_cell.angle_gamma   90.00
#
_symmetry.space_group_name_H-M   'P 1'
#
loop_
_entity.id
_entity.type
_entity.pdbx_description
1 polymer ?
#
loop_
_entity_poly.entity_id
_entity_poly.type
_entity_poly.pdbx_seq_one_letter_code
_entity_poly.pdbx_strand_id
1 'polypeptide(L)'
;MNKKIGIFEFSDSFLVFVCQELPWYLLIAWLIYALLAVTIPNKIKKYTNYYLIESIPATFVTIGLLGTFLGIAYGLINFNTDPSAIKDSISGLLEGLKTAFYTSIFGIVFSLVFKIIINFKLNSGVITNPEDDKELDFYRCINNNLIDINKQTRNSYDVLHDIRENKLKNISDGTKGLQKKLDKFFKSMASQSADAIQEALMTVMVDFNETFKELISQLVSKNFENLTASIDQLIIWQKDYKGDITLIKDSYEKLAKNHEDFVKNTDNWVSKLDLIAGSSSQLQTIIDDFQAAFDDKSRFSEVISNISFSVENLKNTSIAVNEHTNQLQNTTEALNLTKNEITDWLHKETSVQSMVSALSESLIELKSFEVTQIEDLNQEFLNRLNNTFKGLDEIMKAQLQLLINKTK
;
A
#
# COMPACT_ATOMS: atom_id res chain seq x y z
N MET A 1 128.90 4.05 21.33
CA MET A 1 128.91 2.57 21.27
C MET A 1 127.47 2.12 21.14
N ASN A 2 127.18 0.96 20.53
CA ASN A 2 125.81 0.44 20.54
C ASN A 2 125.56 -0.31 21.85
N LYS A 3 124.41 -0.07 22.48
CA LYS A 3 124.02 -0.71 23.76
C LYS A 3 122.83 -1.64 23.54
N LYS A 4 122.93 -2.84 24.09
CA LYS A 4 121.85 -3.85 24.08
C LYS A 4 120.85 -3.56 25.18
N ILE A 5 119.58 -3.38 24.80
CA ILE A 5 118.46 -3.35 25.74
C ILE A 5 117.52 -4.48 25.31
N GLY A 6 117.47 -5.54 26.12
CA GLY A 6 116.78 -6.77 25.75
C GLY A 6 117.33 -7.36 24.44
N ILE A 7 116.49 -7.40 23.41
CA ILE A 7 116.77 -8.04 22.11
C ILE A 7 117.30 -7.07 21.04
N PHE A 8 117.34 -5.76 21.31
CA PHE A 8 117.66 -4.74 20.32
C PHE A 8 118.95 -3.98 20.67
N GLU A 9 119.76 -3.68 19.65
CA GLU A 9 120.96 -2.84 19.77
C GLU A 9 120.64 -1.41 19.32
N PHE A 10 120.74 -0.46 20.24
CA PHE A 10 120.48 0.95 19.97
C PHE A 10 121.78 1.75 20.04
N SER A 11 121.90 2.80 19.23
CA SER A 11 122.99 3.76 19.35
C SER A 11 122.78 4.65 20.59
N ASP A 12 123.87 5.07 21.24
CA ASP A 12 123.81 5.98 22.39
C ASP A 12 123.03 7.28 22.08
N SER A 13 123.17 7.83 20.87
CA SER A 13 122.46 9.05 20.45
C SER A 13 120.95 8.85 20.36
N PHE A 14 120.51 7.66 19.92
CA PHE A 14 119.09 7.33 19.85
C PHE A 14 118.48 7.16 21.25
N LEU A 15 119.22 6.56 22.18
CA LEU A 15 118.75 6.39 23.56
C LEU A 15 118.62 7.73 24.30
N VAL A 16 119.56 8.66 24.08
CA VAL A 16 119.45 10.02 24.61
C VAL A 16 118.19 10.71 24.06
N PHE A 17 117.96 10.64 22.75
CA PHE A 17 116.77 11.26 22.15
C PHE A 17 115.47 10.67 22.70
N VAL A 18 115.33 9.35 22.74
CA VAL A 18 114.09 8.70 23.19
C VAL A 18 113.86 8.89 24.68
N CYS A 19 114.89 8.78 25.50
CA CYS A 19 114.71 8.77 26.95
C CYS A 19 114.71 10.16 27.60
N GLN A 20 115.43 11.14 27.02
CA GLN A 20 115.57 12.46 27.61
C GLN A 20 114.79 13.53 26.83
N GLU A 21 114.82 13.52 25.50
CA GLU A 21 114.27 14.62 24.68
C GLU A 21 112.80 14.39 24.25
N LEU A 22 112.45 13.17 23.84
CA LEU A 22 111.12 12.82 23.34
C LEU A 22 109.97 13.18 24.29
N PRO A 23 110.05 12.95 25.61
CA PRO A 23 108.97 13.32 26.52
C PRO A 23 108.67 14.83 26.51
N TRP A 24 109.70 15.68 26.37
CA TRP A 24 109.52 17.12 26.27
C TRP A 24 108.81 17.53 24.97
N TYR A 25 109.21 16.94 23.84
CA TYR A 25 108.53 17.20 22.56
C TYR A 25 107.06 16.80 22.60
N LEU A 26 106.74 15.63 23.17
CA LEU A 26 105.35 15.18 23.32
C LEU A 26 104.55 16.13 24.22
N LEU A 27 105.16 16.59 25.32
CA LEU A 27 104.51 17.47 26.27
C LEU A 27 104.25 18.86 25.66
N ILE A 28 105.20 19.40 24.88
CA ILE A 28 105.03 20.67 24.14
C ILE A 28 104.00 20.53 23.02
N ALA A 29 104.05 19.45 22.24
CA ALA A 29 103.08 19.20 21.17
C ALA A 29 101.66 19.10 21.74
N TRP A 30 101.51 18.39 22.86
CA TRP A 30 100.23 18.29 23.56
C TRP A 30 99.79 19.63 24.16
N LEU A 31 100.71 20.44 24.66
CA LEU A 31 100.43 21.81 25.11
C LEU A 31 99.85 22.68 24.00
N ILE A 32 100.43 22.63 22.81
CA ILE A 32 99.93 23.38 21.64
C ILE A 32 98.54 22.90 21.25
N TYR A 33 98.32 21.58 21.17
CA TYR A 33 97.00 21.02 20.89
C TYR A 33 95.96 21.45 21.93
N ALA A 34 96.30 21.36 23.22
CA ALA A 34 95.41 21.74 24.30
C ALA A 34 95.05 23.23 24.26
N LEU A 35 96.02 24.11 23.96
CA LEU A 35 95.76 25.54 23.77
C LEU A 35 94.87 25.79 22.56
N LEU A 36 95.09 25.13 21.43
CA LEU A 36 94.22 25.25 20.25
C LEU A 36 92.81 24.76 20.55
N ALA A 37 92.65 23.57 21.12
CA ALA A 37 91.36 23.00 21.46
C ALA A 37 90.55 23.91 22.41
N VAL A 38 91.23 24.61 23.32
CA VAL A 38 90.60 25.56 24.23
C VAL A 38 90.36 26.93 23.58
N THR A 39 91.21 27.42 22.68
CA THR A 39 91.12 28.80 22.13
C THR A 39 90.30 28.92 20.84
N ILE A 40 90.05 27.83 20.12
CA ILE A 40 89.30 27.86 18.85
C ILE A 40 87.87 28.42 19.06
N PRO A 41 87.44 29.42 18.28
CA PRO A 41 86.11 30.01 18.40
C PRO A 41 84.99 29.07 17.93
N ASN A 42 83.81 29.22 18.55
CA ASN A 42 82.59 28.40 18.42
C ASN A 42 82.06 28.09 16.99
N LYS A 43 82.65 28.60 15.91
CA LYS A 43 82.18 28.37 14.53
C LYS A 43 82.74 27.09 13.88
N ILE A 44 83.77 26.46 14.45
CA ILE A 44 84.27 25.13 14.00
C ILE A 44 83.71 24.02 14.92
N LYS A 45 82.50 24.23 15.46
CA LYS A 45 81.80 23.34 16.41
C LYS A 45 81.43 21.94 15.88
N LYS A 46 81.73 21.62 14.62
CA LYS A 46 81.41 20.31 14.03
C LYS A 46 82.52 19.26 14.15
N TYR A 47 83.75 19.65 14.54
CA TYR A 47 84.91 18.76 14.47
C TYR A 47 85.65 18.52 15.79
N THR A 48 85.37 19.28 16.85
CA THR A 48 86.02 19.05 18.16
C THR A 48 85.11 18.20 19.04
N ASN A 49 85.48 16.93 19.21
CA ASN A 49 84.72 15.96 20.01
C ASN A 49 84.82 16.31 21.51
N TYR A 50 83.68 16.43 22.20
CA TYR A 50 83.57 16.70 23.65
C TYR A 50 84.52 15.80 24.46
N TYR A 51 84.50 14.50 24.17
CA TYR A 51 85.33 13.50 24.87
C TYR A 51 86.84 13.73 24.71
N LEU A 52 87.27 14.35 23.61
CA LEU A 52 88.69 14.69 23.40
C LEU A 52 89.13 15.91 24.21
N ILE A 53 88.23 16.87 24.48
CA ILE A 53 88.55 18.02 25.32
C ILE A 53 88.63 17.60 26.79
N GLU A 54 87.68 16.77 27.23
CA GLU A 54 87.62 16.27 28.62
C GLU A 54 88.86 15.45 29.00
N SER A 55 89.45 14.74 28.04
CA SER A 55 90.64 13.89 28.27
C SER A 55 91.98 14.65 28.31
N ILE A 56 92.03 15.93 27.92
CA ILE A 56 93.29 16.73 27.86
C ILE A 56 94.10 16.70 29.17
N PRO A 57 93.51 16.95 30.37
CA PRO A 57 94.25 16.97 31.62
C PRO A 57 94.87 15.61 31.95
N ALA A 58 94.16 14.51 31.67
CA ALA A 58 94.64 13.17 31.97
C ALA A 58 95.89 12.83 31.14
N THR A 59 95.88 13.19 29.86
CA THR A 59 96.99 12.92 28.94
C THR A 59 98.30 13.62 29.34
N PHE A 60 98.26 14.84 29.87
CA PHE A 60 99.47 15.52 30.38
C PHE A 60 100.15 14.74 31.51
N VAL A 61 99.36 14.17 32.42
CA VAL A 61 99.89 13.35 33.53
C VAL A 61 100.52 12.08 32.97
N THR A 62 99.88 11.42 32.01
CA THR A 62 100.41 10.20 31.39
C THR A 62 101.73 10.44 30.65
N ILE A 63 101.86 11.56 29.91
CA ILE A 63 103.12 11.92 29.25
C ILE A 63 104.24 12.20 30.28
N GLY A 64 103.92 12.90 31.37
CA GLY A 64 104.89 13.16 32.45
C GLY A 64 105.35 11.87 33.18
N LEU A 65 104.42 10.93 33.37
CA LEU A 65 104.71 9.60 33.93
C LEU A 65 105.63 8.80 33.00
N LEU A 66 105.36 8.83 31.68
CA LEU A 66 106.21 8.18 30.68
C LEU A 66 107.64 8.72 30.71
N GLY A 67 107.80 10.04 30.77
CA GLY A 67 109.12 10.68 30.89
C GLY A 67 109.89 10.22 32.12
N THR A 68 109.21 10.04 33.25
CA THR A 68 109.83 9.54 34.49
C THR A 68 110.38 8.13 34.32
N PHE A 69 109.59 7.22 33.75
CA PHE A 69 110.02 5.84 33.52
C PHE A 69 111.18 5.74 32.52
N LEU A 70 111.14 6.53 31.44
CA LEU A 70 112.20 6.55 30.45
C LEU A 70 113.52 7.11 31.01
N GLY A 71 113.47 8.16 31.83
CA GLY A 71 114.67 8.72 32.47
C GLY A 71 115.32 7.77 33.48
N ILE A 72 114.53 7.04 34.27
CA ILE A 72 115.03 5.98 35.16
C ILE A 72 115.68 4.86 34.34
N ALA A 73 115.00 4.41 33.28
CA ALA A 73 115.54 3.38 32.39
C ALA A 73 116.88 3.79 31.79
N TYR A 74 117.02 5.03 31.32
CA TYR A 74 118.28 5.55 30.80
C TYR A 74 119.40 5.57 31.83
N GLY A 75 119.11 6.03 33.04
CA GLY A 75 120.09 6.07 34.13
C GLY A 75 120.61 4.68 34.53
N LEU A 76 119.79 3.64 34.38
CA LEU A 76 120.17 2.26 34.68
C LEU A 76 120.98 1.57 33.58
N ILE A 77 120.83 1.98 32.31
CA ILE A 77 121.53 1.34 31.18
C ILE A 77 123.05 1.43 31.31
N ASN A 78 123.55 2.52 31.87
CA ASN A 78 125.00 2.75 32.04
C ASN A 78 125.47 2.41 33.46
N PHE A 79 124.62 1.81 34.28
CA PHE A 79 124.92 1.59 35.68
C PHE A 79 125.85 0.38 35.85
N ASN A 80 127.11 0.64 36.22
CA ASN A 80 128.08 -0.40 36.53
C ASN A 80 128.24 -0.56 38.05
N THR A 81 128.08 -1.80 38.54
CA THR A 81 128.18 -2.17 39.96
C THR A 81 129.62 -2.35 40.46
N ASP A 82 130.64 -2.14 39.61
CA ASP A 82 132.05 -2.25 40.00
C ASP A 82 132.49 -1.10 40.94
N PRO A 83 133.19 -1.38 42.07
CA PRO A 83 133.55 -0.39 43.08
C PRO A 83 134.31 0.85 42.58
N SER A 84 135.07 0.72 41.49
CA SER A 84 135.86 1.80 40.88
C SER A 84 135.03 2.73 39.98
N ALA A 85 133.91 2.25 39.42
CA ALA A 85 133.08 2.99 38.46
C ALA A 85 131.67 3.33 39.00
N ILE A 86 131.36 2.91 40.23
CA ILE A 86 130.03 3.10 40.82
C ILE A 86 129.70 4.58 41.08
N LYS A 87 130.70 5.41 41.40
CA LYS A 87 130.49 6.85 41.64
C LYS A 87 130.04 7.57 40.37
N ASP A 88 130.67 7.28 39.24
CA ASP A 88 130.31 7.86 37.94
C ASP A 88 128.98 7.30 37.45
N SER A 89 128.70 6.02 37.72
CA SER A 89 127.42 5.36 37.43
C SER A 89 126.26 5.98 38.23
N ILE A 90 126.48 6.32 39.51
CA ILE A 90 125.50 7.03 40.35
C ILE A 90 125.27 8.44 39.81
N SER A 91 126.32 9.14 39.37
CA SER A 91 126.18 10.48 38.77
C SER A 91 125.34 10.44 37.49
N GLY A 92 125.58 9.48 36.59
CA GLY A 92 124.80 9.28 35.37
C GLY A 92 123.34 8.90 35.65
N LEU A 93 123.10 8.06 36.67
CA LEU A 93 121.76 7.72 37.13
C LEU A 93 121.00 8.95 37.65
N LEU A 94 121.67 9.78 38.48
CA LEU A 94 121.10 11.01 39.02
C LEU A 94 120.76 12.02 37.93
N GLU A 95 121.58 12.11 36.87
CA GLU A 95 121.33 13.01 35.75
C GLU A 95 120.10 12.57 34.92
N GLY A 96 119.99 11.28 34.61
CA GLY A 96 118.80 10.72 33.94
C GLY A 96 117.52 10.90 34.77
N LEU A 97 117.62 10.70 36.08
CA LEU A 97 116.52 10.88 37.03
C LEU A 97 116.10 12.36 37.15
N LYS A 98 117.05 13.30 37.18
CA LYS A 98 116.78 14.75 37.27
C LYS A 98 115.90 15.25 36.12
N THR A 99 116.26 14.90 34.87
CA THR A 99 115.46 15.30 33.70
C THR A 99 114.06 14.67 33.72
N ALA A 100 113.97 13.40 34.11
CA ALA A 100 112.71 12.69 34.30
C ALA A 100 111.77 13.40 35.29
N PHE A 101 112.30 13.82 36.45
CA PHE A 101 111.50 14.49 37.48
C PHE A 101 110.86 15.80 36.98
N TYR A 102 111.59 16.60 36.20
CA TYR A 102 111.02 17.84 35.66
C TYR A 102 109.88 17.60 34.67
N THR A 103 109.96 16.58 33.80
CA THR A 103 108.86 16.26 32.87
C THR A 103 107.55 15.93 33.60
N SER A 104 107.65 15.22 34.73
CA SER A 104 106.49 14.86 35.57
C SER A 104 105.89 16.08 36.27
N ILE A 105 106.73 16.96 36.81
CA ILE A 105 106.29 18.22 37.44
C ILE A 105 105.50 19.07 36.43
N PHE A 106 106.03 19.26 35.21
CA PHE A 106 105.32 20.02 34.17
C PHE A 106 104.02 19.32 33.72
N GLY A 107 104.02 17.99 33.58
CA GLY A 107 102.81 17.24 33.24
C GLY A 107 101.69 17.43 34.28
N ILE A 108 102.01 17.39 35.57
CA ILE A 108 101.04 17.61 36.64
C ILE A 108 100.56 19.06 36.68
N VAL A 109 101.48 20.03 36.56
CA VAL A 109 101.14 21.46 36.56
C VAL A 109 100.20 21.79 35.39
N PHE A 110 100.51 21.35 34.17
CA PHE A 110 99.64 21.59 33.03
C PHE A 110 98.29 20.89 33.17
N SER A 111 98.26 19.66 33.68
CA SER A 111 96.99 18.95 33.95
C SER A 111 96.05 19.76 34.85
N LEU A 112 96.58 20.28 35.97
CA LEU A 112 95.80 21.10 36.91
C LEU A 112 95.27 22.38 36.27
N VAL A 113 96.12 23.10 35.54
CA VAL A 113 95.73 24.33 34.84
C VAL A 113 94.62 24.06 33.83
N PHE A 114 94.78 23.05 32.96
CA PHE A 114 93.77 22.73 31.96
C PHE A 114 92.48 22.17 32.55
N LYS A 115 92.55 21.40 33.65
CA LYS A 115 91.36 20.91 34.36
C LYS A 115 90.50 22.07 34.86
N ILE A 116 91.11 23.11 35.42
CA ILE A 116 90.40 24.31 35.88
C ILE A 116 89.77 25.05 34.69
N ILE A 117 90.53 25.26 33.61
CA ILE A 117 90.05 25.97 32.42
C ILE A 117 88.88 25.25 31.76
N ILE A 118 88.96 23.92 31.60
CA ILE A 118 87.90 23.12 30.98
C ILE A 118 86.63 23.15 31.84
N ASN A 119 86.76 22.96 33.16
CA ASN A 119 85.61 22.98 34.06
C ASN A 119 84.91 24.36 34.06
N PHE A 120 85.69 25.44 34.01
CA PHE A 120 85.13 26.79 33.88
C PHE A 120 84.38 27.00 32.54
N LYS A 121 84.88 26.42 31.44
CA LYS A 121 84.21 26.48 30.12
C LYS A 121 82.95 25.61 30.03
N LEU A 122 82.89 24.52 30.78
CA LEU A 122 81.68 23.69 30.91
C LEU A 122 80.60 24.45 31.70
N ASN A 123 80.94 25.00 32.86
CA ASN A 123 79.99 25.74 33.69
C ASN A 123 79.50 27.07 33.07
N SER A 124 80.26 27.66 32.15
CA SER A 124 79.83 28.87 31.41
C SER A 124 78.98 28.54 30.16
N GLY A 125 78.66 27.27 29.91
CA GLY A 125 77.78 26.85 28.81
C GLY A 125 78.39 26.99 27.41
N VAL A 126 79.71 27.21 27.31
CA VAL A 126 80.41 27.38 26.03
C VAL A 126 80.62 26.02 25.34
N ILE A 127 80.83 24.97 26.13
CA ILE A 127 80.94 23.56 25.73
C ILE A 127 79.70 22.85 26.29
N THR A 128 78.86 22.29 25.41
CA THR A 128 77.60 21.60 25.78
C THR A 128 77.78 20.08 25.77
N ASN A 129 77.26 19.41 26.81
CA ASN A 129 77.19 17.96 26.87
C ASN A 129 76.12 17.46 25.88
N PRO A 130 76.43 16.51 24.96
CA PRO A 130 75.46 15.99 23.99
C PRO A 130 74.22 15.29 24.59
N GLU A 131 74.16 15.02 25.89
CA GLU A 131 72.94 14.49 26.55
C GLU A 131 71.90 15.56 26.89
N ASP A 132 72.28 16.84 27.08
CA ASP A 132 71.35 17.90 27.49
C ASP A 132 70.40 18.37 26.36
N ASP A 133 70.79 18.22 25.09
CA ASP A 133 69.98 18.70 23.94
C ASP A 133 68.77 17.80 23.63
N LYS A 134 68.78 16.51 24.01
CA LYS A 134 67.68 15.57 23.71
C LYS A 134 66.47 15.75 24.62
N GLU A 135 66.67 16.17 25.86
CA GLU A 135 65.60 16.35 26.83
C GLU A 135 64.75 17.59 26.48
N LEU A 136 65.38 18.67 26.02
CA LEU A 136 64.72 19.92 25.67
C LEU A 136 63.79 19.80 24.45
N ASP A 137 64.19 18.99 23.46
CA ASP A 137 63.35 18.73 22.28
C ASP A 137 62.11 17.88 22.61
N PHE A 138 62.22 16.96 23.57
CA PHE A 138 61.09 16.17 24.05
C PHE A 138 60.04 17.04 24.76
N TYR A 139 60.47 17.95 25.63
CA TYR A 139 59.57 18.89 26.33
C TYR A 139 58.83 19.83 25.35
N ARG A 140 59.51 20.32 24.31
CA ARG A 140 58.88 21.13 23.26
C ARG A 140 57.81 20.36 22.49
N CYS A 141 58.06 19.09 22.17
CA CYS A 141 57.11 18.24 21.45
C CYS A 141 55.83 17.99 22.26
N ILE A 142 55.95 17.71 23.57
CA ILE A 142 54.79 17.52 24.45
C ILE A 142 53.95 18.80 24.55
N ASN A 143 54.59 19.96 24.74
CA ASN A 143 53.88 21.23 24.88
C ASN A 143 53.08 21.59 23.60
N ASN A 144 53.66 21.37 22.42
CA ASN A 144 52.97 21.61 21.16
C ASN A 144 51.76 20.68 20.98
N ASN A 145 51.91 19.39 21.29
CA ASN A 145 50.78 18.45 21.24
C ASN A 145 49.66 18.84 22.20
N LEU A 146 49.97 19.31 23.42
CA LEU A 146 48.97 19.77 24.38
C LEU A 146 48.22 21.02 23.89
N ILE A 147 48.92 21.96 23.24
CA ILE A 147 48.31 23.14 22.61
C ILE A 147 47.36 22.73 21.47
N ASP A 148 47.77 21.77 20.64
CA ASP A 148 46.96 21.30 19.51
C ASP A 148 45.72 20.52 19.98
N ILE A 149 45.85 19.67 21.01
CA ILE A 149 44.71 18.99 21.66
C ILE A 149 43.72 20.02 22.22
N ASN A 150 44.21 21.07 22.87
CA ASN A 150 43.35 22.09 23.48
C ASN A 150 42.61 22.91 22.40
N LYS A 151 43.28 23.27 21.30
CA LYS A 151 42.63 23.89 20.12
C LYS A 151 41.57 22.97 19.51
N GLN A 152 41.88 21.69 19.34
CA GLN A 152 40.94 20.72 18.76
C GLN A 152 39.74 20.45 19.68
N THR A 153 39.95 20.47 21.00
CA THR A 153 38.90 20.34 22.01
C THR A 153 37.95 21.54 21.99
N ARG A 154 38.48 22.76 21.84
CA ARG A 154 37.67 23.97 21.69
C ARG A 154 36.83 23.97 20.42
N ASN A 155 37.42 23.60 19.29
CA ASN A 155 36.68 23.47 18.02
C ASN A 155 35.59 22.38 18.10
N SER A 156 35.86 21.27 18.81
CA SER A 156 34.86 20.22 19.04
C SER A 156 33.70 20.72 19.91
N TYR A 157 33.98 21.58 20.91
CA TYR A 157 32.95 22.20 21.74
C TYR A 157 32.02 23.11 20.94
N ASP A 158 32.58 23.94 20.05
CA ASP A 158 31.78 24.84 19.19
C ASP A 158 30.91 24.06 18.20
N VAL A 159 31.44 22.97 17.61
CA VAL A 159 30.67 22.08 16.73
C VAL A 159 29.56 21.35 17.49
N LEU A 160 29.83 20.87 18.71
CA LEU A 160 28.81 20.22 19.55
C LEU A 160 27.73 21.22 20.00
N HIS A 161 28.10 22.48 20.27
CA HIS A 161 27.16 23.55 20.58
C HIS A 161 26.28 23.89 19.37
N ASP A 162 26.84 23.99 18.16
CA ASP A 162 26.09 24.20 16.92
C ASP A 162 25.12 23.04 16.60
N ILE A 163 25.56 21.79 16.83
CA ILE A 163 24.70 20.61 16.70
C ILE A 163 23.53 20.68 17.70
N ARG A 164 23.81 21.05 18.95
CA ARG A 164 22.79 21.12 20.03
C ARG A 164 21.80 22.26 19.84
N GLU A 165 22.28 23.47 19.59
CA GLU A 165 21.46 24.68 19.56
C GLU A 165 20.80 24.92 18.19
N ASN A 166 21.50 24.63 17.09
CA ASN A 166 20.99 24.94 15.75
C ASN A 166 20.42 23.70 15.04
N LYS A 167 21.19 22.61 14.94
CA LYS A 167 20.71 21.43 14.15
C LYS A 167 19.59 20.66 14.84
N LEU A 168 19.73 20.34 16.13
CA LEU A 168 18.69 19.62 16.87
C LEU A 168 17.42 20.47 17.06
N LYS A 169 17.57 21.79 17.25
CA LYS A 169 16.44 22.72 17.29
C LYS A 169 15.73 22.83 15.95
N ASN A 170 16.46 22.97 14.84
CA ASN A 170 15.86 22.98 13.50
C ASN A 170 15.17 21.66 13.14
N ILE A 171 15.71 20.52 13.60
CA ILE A 171 15.05 19.21 13.45
C ILE A 171 13.80 19.14 14.33
N SER A 172 13.85 19.63 15.58
CA SER A 172 12.69 19.65 16.48
C SER A 172 11.59 20.58 15.96
N ASP A 173 11.94 21.76 15.47
CA ASP A 173 11.00 22.73 14.90
C ASP A 173 10.46 22.24 13.55
N GLY A 174 11.31 21.60 12.74
CA GLY A 174 10.92 20.93 11.49
C GLY A 174 9.94 19.78 11.72
N THR A 175 10.19 18.94 12.73
CA THR A 175 9.30 17.83 13.11
C THR A 175 7.99 18.32 13.74
N LYS A 176 8.01 19.37 14.58
CA LYS A 176 6.80 20.04 15.07
C LYS A 176 6.00 20.69 13.94
N GLY A 177 6.69 21.30 12.96
CA GLY A 177 6.08 21.87 11.77
C GLY A 177 5.44 20.81 10.88
N LEU A 178 6.10 19.68 10.72
CA LEU A 178 5.58 18.51 10.01
C LEU A 178 4.37 17.92 10.74
N GLN A 179 4.43 17.76 12.06
CA GLN A 179 3.31 17.30 12.90
C GLN A 179 2.11 18.24 12.74
N LYS A 180 2.28 19.56 12.86
CA LYS A 180 1.19 20.52 12.63
C LYS A 180 0.61 20.44 11.22
N LYS A 181 1.43 20.25 10.20
CA LYS A 181 0.97 20.07 8.81
C LYS A 181 0.22 18.75 8.61
N LEU A 182 0.69 17.66 9.22
CA LEU A 182 0.01 16.36 9.23
C LEU A 182 -1.33 16.44 9.96
N ASP A 183 -1.39 17.05 11.14
CA ASP A 183 -2.64 17.27 11.88
C ASP A 183 -3.62 18.13 11.06
N LYS A 184 -3.13 19.20 10.42
CA LYS A 184 -3.95 20.05 9.55
C LYS A 184 -4.42 19.31 8.29
N PHE A 185 -3.58 18.45 7.73
CA PHE A 185 -3.92 17.58 6.60
C PHE A 185 -4.97 16.56 7.01
N PHE A 186 -4.79 15.81 8.10
CA PHE A 186 -5.79 14.86 8.60
C PHE A 186 -7.11 15.54 8.98
N LYS A 187 -7.06 16.75 9.55
CA LYS A 187 -8.25 17.53 9.88
C LYS A 187 -8.98 18.05 8.63
N SER A 188 -8.25 18.52 7.62
CA SER A 188 -8.84 18.97 6.35
C SER A 188 -9.33 17.78 5.52
N MET A 189 -8.60 16.67 5.51
CA MET A 189 -8.99 15.43 4.85
C MET A 189 -10.26 14.89 5.50
N ALA A 190 -10.30 14.73 6.82
CA ALA A 190 -11.51 14.23 7.48
C ALA A 190 -12.73 15.16 7.32
N SER A 191 -12.55 16.48 7.26
CA SER A 191 -13.66 17.41 6.95
C SER A 191 -14.06 17.33 5.47
N GLN A 192 -13.13 17.50 4.53
CA GLN A 192 -13.43 17.58 3.10
C GLN A 192 -13.80 16.23 2.49
N SER A 193 -13.21 15.12 2.95
CA SER A 193 -13.57 13.80 2.45
C SER A 193 -14.89 13.30 3.03
N ALA A 194 -15.22 13.67 4.28
CA ALA A 194 -16.56 13.40 4.82
C ALA A 194 -17.63 14.15 4.03
N ASP A 195 -17.44 15.46 3.84
CA ASP A 195 -18.37 16.30 3.12
C ASP A 195 -18.49 15.87 1.65
N ALA A 196 -17.37 15.60 0.97
CA ALA A 196 -17.38 15.17 -0.43
C ALA A 196 -17.95 13.76 -0.63
N ILE A 197 -17.69 12.81 0.27
CA ILE A 197 -18.29 11.46 0.21
C ILE A 197 -19.77 11.55 0.53
N GLN A 198 -20.17 12.32 1.56
CA GLN A 198 -21.56 12.54 1.91
C GLN A 198 -22.31 13.20 0.75
N GLU A 199 -21.77 14.25 0.14
CA GLU A 199 -22.38 14.96 -0.98
C GLU A 199 -22.50 14.08 -2.23
N ALA A 200 -21.43 13.35 -2.60
CA ALA A 200 -21.46 12.44 -3.73
C ALA A 200 -22.44 11.26 -3.51
N LEU A 201 -22.46 10.68 -2.31
CA LEU A 201 -23.34 9.55 -1.99
C LEU A 201 -24.79 10.00 -1.81
N MET A 202 -25.03 11.19 -1.26
CA MET A 202 -26.36 11.83 -1.25
C MET A 202 -26.85 12.10 -2.66
N THR A 203 -26.00 12.65 -3.55
CA THR A 203 -26.36 12.93 -4.94
C THR A 203 -26.71 11.63 -5.67
N VAL A 204 -25.84 10.63 -5.61
CA VAL A 204 -26.10 9.32 -6.24
C VAL A 204 -27.35 8.66 -5.67
N MET A 205 -27.61 8.77 -4.37
CA MET A 205 -28.77 8.11 -3.78
C MET A 205 -30.08 8.87 -4.02
N VAL A 206 -30.06 10.20 -4.03
CA VAL A 206 -31.19 11.02 -4.46
C VAL A 206 -31.50 10.74 -5.94
N ASP A 207 -30.48 10.75 -6.81
CA ASP A 207 -30.64 10.42 -8.23
C ASP A 207 -31.15 8.97 -8.42
N PHE A 208 -30.59 7.99 -7.70
CA PHE A 208 -31.05 6.61 -7.73
C PHE A 208 -32.51 6.51 -7.32
N ASN A 209 -32.90 7.22 -6.26
CA ASN A 209 -34.24 7.14 -5.69
C ASN A 209 -35.28 7.86 -6.57
N GLU A 210 -34.94 9.02 -7.16
CA GLU A 210 -35.77 9.67 -8.18
C GLU A 210 -35.90 8.78 -9.41
N THR A 211 -34.80 8.21 -9.90
CA THR A 211 -34.81 7.28 -11.05
C THR A 211 -35.63 6.02 -10.73
N PHE A 212 -35.53 5.49 -9.51
CA PHE A 212 -36.28 4.33 -9.05
C PHE A 212 -37.78 4.65 -8.95
N LYS A 213 -38.14 5.80 -8.38
CA LYS A 213 -39.52 6.30 -8.33
C LYS A 213 -40.08 6.47 -9.73
N GLU A 214 -39.34 7.09 -10.63
CA GLU A 214 -39.76 7.30 -12.02
C GLU A 214 -39.93 5.96 -12.76
N LEU A 215 -38.98 5.04 -12.65
CA LEU A 215 -39.06 3.70 -13.28
C LEU A 215 -40.24 2.89 -12.77
N ILE A 216 -40.44 2.83 -11.45
CA ILE A 216 -41.55 2.10 -10.85
C ILE A 216 -42.88 2.77 -11.22
N SER A 217 -42.97 4.10 -11.13
CA SER A 217 -44.17 4.84 -11.52
C SER A 217 -44.52 4.61 -13.00
N GLN A 218 -43.53 4.65 -13.89
CA GLN A 218 -43.73 4.36 -15.32
C GLN A 218 -44.11 2.90 -15.58
N LEU A 219 -43.42 1.92 -14.97
CA LEU A 219 -43.71 0.49 -15.14
C LEU A 219 -45.09 0.12 -14.62
N VAL A 220 -45.43 0.57 -13.40
CA VAL A 220 -46.73 0.36 -12.79
C VAL A 220 -47.80 1.09 -13.60
N SER A 221 -47.65 2.41 -13.86
CA SER A 221 -48.68 3.17 -14.58
C SER A 221 -48.93 2.61 -15.98
N LYS A 222 -47.88 2.29 -16.75
CA LYS A 222 -48.03 1.78 -18.12
C LYS A 222 -48.65 0.38 -18.16
N ASN A 223 -48.26 -0.51 -17.24
CA ASN A 223 -48.84 -1.85 -17.18
C ASN A 223 -50.30 -1.80 -16.74
N PHE A 224 -50.64 -0.97 -15.75
CA PHE A 224 -52.03 -0.76 -15.32
C PHE A 224 -52.85 -0.03 -16.38
N GLU A 225 -52.30 0.93 -17.13
CA GLU A 225 -53.01 1.58 -18.24
C GLU A 225 -53.40 0.57 -19.33
N ASN A 226 -52.47 -0.29 -19.76
CA ASN A 226 -52.76 -1.34 -20.75
C ASN A 226 -53.78 -2.35 -20.21
N LEU A 227 -53.68 -2.72 -18.93
CA LEU A 227 -54.59 -3.65 -18.28
C LEU A 227 -56.00 -3.03 -18.12
N THR A 228 -56.10 -1.78 -17.65
CA THR A 228 -57.36 -1.03 -17.56
C THR A 228 -57.99 -0.89 -18.93
N ALA A 229 -57.23 -0.52 -19.97
CA ALA A 229 -57.75 -0.41 -21.33
C ALA A 229 -58.30 -1.76 -21.86
N SER A 230 -57.61 -2.87 -21.56
CA SER A 230 -58.08 -4.21 -21.93
C SER A 230 -59.37 -4.58 -21.20
N ILE A 231 -59.53 -4.18 -19.94
CA ILE A 231 -60.73 -4.44 -19.14
C ILE A 231 -61.89 -3.55 -19.56
N ASP A 232 -61.64 -2.29 -19.88
CA ASP A 232 -62.66 -1.40 -20.44
C ASP A 232 -63.20 -1.96 -21.76
N GLN A 233 -62.31 -2.45 -22.64
CA GLN A 233 -62.73 -3.16 -23.85
C GLN A 233 -63.54 -4.42 -23.54
N LEU A 234 -63.17 -5.18 -22.51
CA LEU A 234 -63.90 -6.37 -22.11
C LEU A 234 -65.28 -6.05 -21.54
N ILE A 235 -65.43 -4.96 -20.78
CA ILE A 235 -66.72 -4.43 -20.30
C ILE A 235 -67.61 -4.02 -21.47
N ILE A 236 -67.06 -3.30 -22.45
CA ILE A 236 -67.79 -2.89 -23.65
C ILE A 236 -68.24 -4.13 -24.43
N TRP A 237 -67.30 -5.03 -24.75
CA TRP A 237 -67.59 -6.27 -25.46
C TRP A 237 -68.69 -7.08 -24.77
N GLN A 238 -68.62 -7.18 -23.44
CA GLN A 238 -69.61 -7.89 -22.66
C GLN A 238 -70.99 -7.22 -22.66
N LYS A 239 -71.02 -5.89 -22.59
CA LYS A 239 -72.28 -5.13 -22.71
C LYS A 239 -72.93 -5.36 -24.07
N ASP A 240 -72.13 -5.32 -25.14
CA ASP A 240 -72.60 -5.53 -26.51
C ASP A 240 -73.09 -6.98 -26.70
N TYR A 241 -72.31 -7.95 -26.24
CA TYR A 241 -72.64 -9.36 -26.27
C TYR A 241 -73.94 -9.69 -25.52
N LYS A 242 -74.15 -9.12 -24.33
CA LYS A 242 -75.43 -9.23 -23.60
C LYS A 242 -76.60 -8.65 -24.42
N GLY A 243 -76.35 -7.54 -25.13
CA GLY A 243 -77.29 -6.96 -26.07
C GLY A 243 -77.68 -7.94 -27.17
N ASP A 244 -76.69 -8.57 -27.81
CA ASP A 244 -76.90 -9.58 -28.85
C ASP A 244 -77.71 -10.77 -28.35
N ILE A 245 -77.40 -11.30 -27.16
CA ILE A 245 -78.14 -12.44 -26.59
C ILE A 245 -79.59 -12.05 -26.29
N THR A 246 -79.82 -10.81 -25.87
CA THR A 246 -81.18 -10.28 -25.65
C THR A 246 -81.95 -10.22 -26.97
N LEU A 247 -81.33 -9.76 -28.07
CA LEU A 247 -81.95 -9.75 -29.39
C LEU A 247 -82.26 -11.16 -29.91
N ILE A 248 -81.36 -12.12 -29.67
CA ILE A 248 -81.58 -13.53 -30.01
C ILE A 248 -82.76 -14.09 -29.22
N LYS A 249 -82.82 -13.82 -27.91
CA LYS A 249 -83.93 -14.23 -27.04
C LYS A 249 -85.27 -13.71 -27.59
N ASP A 250 -85.36 -12.42 -27.85
CA ASP A 250 -86.60 -11.79 -28.34
C ASP A 250 -87.02 -12.36 -29.71
N SER A 251 -86.05 -12.63 -30.58
CA SER A 251 -86.30 -13.23 -31.90
C SER A 251 -86.79 -14.68 -31.77
N TYR A 252 -86.21 -15.45 -30.85
CA TYR A 252 -86.59 -16.84 -30.60
C TYR A 252 -87.95 -16.95 -29.90
N GLU A 253 -88.28 -16.02 -29.00
CA GLU A 253 -89.61 -15.93 -28.39
C GLU A 253 -90.69 -15.66 -29.44
N LYS A 254 -90.43 -14.77 -30.41
CA LYS A 254 -91.32 -14.52 -31.53
C LYS A 254 -91.43 -15.75 -32.43
N LEU A 255 -90.32 -16.42 -32.73
CA LEU A 255 -90.31 -17.64 -33.54
C LEU A 255 -91.13 -18.75 -32.90
N ALA A 256 -90.92 -19.02 -31.61
CA ALA A 256 -91.65 -20.05 -30.85
C ALA A 256 -93.15 -19.76 -30.86
N LYS A 257 -93.55 -18.50 -30.61
CA LYS A 257 -94.95 -18.09 -30.65
C LYS A 257 -95.57 -18.23 -32.04
N ASN A 258 -94.90 -17.75 -33.08
CA ASN A 258 -95.38 -17.86 -34.46
C ASN A 258 -95.52 -19.33 -34.89
N HIS A 259 -94.59 -20.20 -34.45
CA HIS A 259 -94.65 -21.63 -34.71
C HIS A 259 -95.80 -22.29 -33.95
N GLU A 260 -96.03 -21.93 -32.68
CA GLU A 260 -97.19 -22.39 -31.89
C GLU A 260 -98.52 -22.02 -32.58
N ASP A 261 -98.66 -20.77 -33.04
CA ASP A 261 -99.82 -20.31 -33.80
C ASP A 261 -99.99 -21.09 -35.12
N PHE A 262 -98.88 -21.39 -35.81
CA PHE A 262 -98.87 -22.19 -37.03
C PHE A 262 -99.31 -23.65 -36.78
N VAL A 263 -98.82 -24.29 -35.71
CA VAL A 263 -99.23 -25.64 -35.32
C VAL A 263 -100.72 -25.66 -34.98
N LYS A 264 -101.21 -24.70 -34.20
CA LYS A 264 -102.63 -24.58 -33.84
C LYS A 264 -103.54 -24.41 -35.06
N ASN A 265 -103.12 -23.63 -36.05
CA ASN A 265 -103.85 -23.51 -37.31
C ASN A 265 -103.80 -24.80 -38.13
N THR A 266 -102.65 -25.49 -38.15
CA THR A 266 -102.49 -26.77 -38.84
C THR A 266 -103.38 -27.85 -38.21
N ASP A 267 -103.46 -27.92 -36.87
CA ASP A 267 -104.33 -28.84 -36.13
C ASP A 267 -105.82 -28.65 -36.46
N ASN A 268 -106.27 -27.38 -36.63
CA ASN A 268 -107.61 -27.07 -37.11
C ASN A 268 -107.84 -27.59 -38.54
N TRP A 269 -106.84 -27.45 -39.41
CA TRP A 269 -106.91 -27.96 -40.78
C TRP A 269 -106.95 -29.50 -40.82
N VAL A 270 -106.13 -30.17 -40.01
CA VAL A 270 -106.14 -31.64 -39.87
C VAL A 270 -107.50 -32.12 -39.41
N SER A 271 -108.06 -31.48 -38.37
CA SER A 271 -109.40 -31.79 -37.87
C SER A 271 -110.48 -31.70 -38.97
N LYS A 272 -110.39 -30.69 -39.86
CA LYS A 272 -111.30 -30.56 -41.00
C LYS A 272 -111.06 -31.62 -42.07
N LEU A 273 -109.80 -31.96 -42.35
CA LEU A 273 -109.45 -33.02 -43.30
C LEU A 273 -109.94 -34.39 -42.81
N ASP A 274 -109.79 -34.70 -41.53
CA ASP A 274 -110.30 -35.94 -40.93
C ASP A 274 -111.82 -36.03 -41.01
N LEU A 275 -112.55 -34.92 -40.80
CA LEU A 275 -113.99 -34.87 -41.01
C LEU A 275 -114.37 -35.19 -42.47
N ILE A 276 -113.66 -34.60 -43.44
CA ILE A 276 -113.89 -34.87 -44.86
C ILE A 276 -113.55 -36.32 -45.21
N ALA A 277 -112.45 -36.87 -44.68
CA ALA A 277 -112.07 -38.27 -44.88
C ALA A 277 -113.08 -39.25 -44.29
N GLY A 278 -113.64 -38.92 -43.13
CA GLY A 278 -114.74 -39.65 -42.51
C GLY A 278 -116.00 -39.64 -43.37
N SER A 279 -116.43 -38.48 -43.86
CA SER A 279 -117.55 -38.37 -44.80
C SER A 279 -117.29 -39.06 -46.14
N SER A 280 -116.04 -39.06 -46.61
CA SER A 280 -115.62 -39.76 -47.82
C SER A 280 -115.70 -41.29 -47.66
N SER A 281 -115.39 -41.81 -46.47
CA SER A 281 -115.58 -43.23 -46.14
C SER A 281 -117.06 -43.62 -46.15
N GLN A 282 -117.95 -42.73 -45.70
CA GLN A 282 -119.40 -42.93 -45.81
C GLN A 282 -119.88 -42.90 -47.27
N LEU A 283 -119.31 -42.00 -48.10
CA LEU A 283 -119.58 -41.95 -49.53
C LEU A 283 -119.14 -43.25 -50.22
N GLN A 284 -117.99 -43.82 -49.82
CA GLN A 284 -117.53 -45.12 -50.32
C GLN A 284 -118.55 -46.22 -50.02
N THR A 285 -119.09 -46.28 -48.81
CA THR A 285 -120.15 -47.25 -48.47
C THR A 285 -121.40 -47.06 -49.33
N ILE A 286 -121.84 -45.82 -49.54
CA ILE A 286 -122.98 -45.52 -50.42
C ILE A 286 -122.70 -45.95 -51.86
N ILE A 287 -121.47 -45.77 -52.33
CA ILE A 287 -121.02 -46.19 -53.65
C ILE A 287 -121.00 -47.71 -53.79
N ASP A 288 -120.49 -48.41 -52.78
CA ASP A 288 -120.44 -49.88 -52.75
C ASP A 288 -121.88 -50.46 -52.73
N ASP A 289 -122.77 -49.88 -51.93
CA ASP A 289 -124.19 -50.27 -51.87
C ASP A 289 -124.92 -49.97 -53.19
N PHE A 290 -124.66 -48.81 -53.81
CA PHE A 290 -125.20 -48.46 -55.11
C PHE A 290 -124.72 -49.41 -56.21
N GLN A 291 -123.44 -49.78 -56.18
CA GLN A 291 -122.84 -50.74 -57.11
C GLN A 291 -123.40 -52.15 -56.89
N ALA A 292 -123.70 -52.55 -55.66
CA ALA A 292 -124.33 -53.83 -55.35
C ALA A 292 -125.81 -53.90 -55.79
N ALA A 293 -126.51 -52.77 -55.82
CA ALA A 293 -127.92 -52.68 -56.21
C ALA A 293 -128.15 -52.74 -57.74
N PHE A 294 -127.13 -52.44 -58.55
CA PHE A 294 -127.20 -52.47 -60.03
C PHE A 294 -126.32 -53.60 -60.60
N ASP A 295 -126.93 -54.61 -61.21
CA ASP A 295 -126.27 -55.80 -61.78
C ASP A 295 -125.49 -55.51 -63.09
N ASP A 296 -125.40 -54.24 -63.51
CA ASP A 296 -124.69 -53.78 -64.70
C ASP A 296 -123.42 -53.02 -64.33
N LYS A 297 -122.33 -53.79 -64.15
CA LYS A 297 -121.00 -53.26 -63.80
C LYS A 297 -120.39 -52.33 -64.87
N SER A 298 -120.94 -52.27 -66.09
CA SER A 298 -120.22 -51.64 -67.21
C SER A 298 -120.34 -50.12 -67.27
N ARG A 299 -121.49 -49.55 -66.86
CA ARG A 299 -121.80 -48.14 -67.16
C ARG A 299 -121.25 -47.12 -66.16
N PHE A 300 -120.94 -47.54 -64.94
CA PHE A 300 -120.50 -46.64 -63.86
C PHE A 300 -119.18 -47.05 -63.20
N SER A 301 -118.58 -48.19 -63.57
CA SER A 301 -117.37 -48.70 -62.91
C SER A 301 -116.17 -47.74 -62.97
N GLU A 302 -116.02 -46.96 -64.04
CA GLU A 302 -114.93 -45.98 -64.14
C GLU A 302 -115.12 -44.82 -63.15
N VAL A 303 -116.35 -44.30 -63.05
CA VAL A 303 -116.69 -43.22 -62.10
C VAL A 303 -116.53 -43.70 -60.66
N ILE A 304 -117.02 -44.92 -60.36
CA ILE A 304 -116.86 -45.51 -59.04
C ILE A 304 -115.39 -45.73 -58.70
N SER A 305 -114.60 -46.31 -59.60
CA SER A 305 -113.16 -46.52 -59.39
C SER A 305 -112.43 -45.20 -59.12
N ASN A 306 -112.76 -44.13 -59.86
CA ASN A 306 -112.14 -42.82 -59.67
C ASN A 306 -112.53 -42.17 -58.33
N ILE A 307 -113.78 -42.34 -57.88
CA ILE A 307 -114.21 -41.86 -56.57
C ILE A 307 -113.52 -42.65 -55.46
N SER A 308 -113.46 -43.98 -55.55
CA SER A 308 -112.78 -44.83 -54.57
C SER A 308 -111.30 -44.52 -54.45
N PHE A 309 -110.62 -44.33 -55.59
CA PHE A 309 -109.23 -43.89 -55.61
C PHE A 309 -109.06 -42.51 -54.95
N SER A 310 -109.99 -41.58 -55.18
CA SER A 310 -109.97 -40.26 -54.54
C SER A 310 -110.22 -40.32 -53.03
N VAL A 311 -111.13 -41.19 -52.58
CA VAL A 311 -111.41 -41.45 -51.15
C VAL A 311 -110.18 -42.02 -50.45
N GLU A 312 -109.54 -43.01 -51.07
CA GLU A 312 -108.33 -43.64 -50.55
C GLU A 312 -107.16 -42.64 -50.47
N ASN A 313 -106.95 -41.84 -51.52
CA ASN A 313 -105.93 -40.78 -51.51
C ASN A 313 -106.19 -39.74 -50.43
N LEU A 314 -107.45 -39.36 -50.20
CA LEU A 314 -107.82 -38.41 -49.17
C LEU A 314 -107.57 -38.99 -47.77
N LYS A 315 -107.91 -40.26 -47.54
CA LYS A 315 -107.57 -40.97 -46.29
C LYS A 315 -106.07 -41.03 -46.04
N ASN A 316 -105.29 -41.41 -47.05
CA ASN A 316 -103.82 -41.49 -46.96
C ASN A 316 -103.21 -40.10 -46.71
N THR A 317 -103.75 -39.06 -47.34
CA THR A 317 -103.35 -37.67 -47.10
C THR A 317 -103.66 -37.24 -45.67
N SER A 318 -104.83 -37.59 -45.13
CA SER A 318 -105.20 -37.30 -43.72
C SER A 318 -104.20 -37.90 -42.75
N ILE A 319 -103.85 -39.18 -42.94
CA ILE A 319 -102.86 -39.88 -42.10
C ILE A 319 -101.50 -39.19 -42.15
N ALA A 320 -101.01 -38.88 -43.36
CA ALA A 320 -99.72 -38.21 -43.53
C ALA A 320 -99.68 -36.80 -42.93
N VAL A 321 -100.76 -36.03 -43.08
CA VAL A 321 -100.87 -34.67 -42.51
C VAL A 321 -100.95 -34.72 -40.98
N ASN A 322 -101.62 -35.73 -40.40
CA ASN A 322 -101.65 -35.94 -38.96
C ASN A 322 -100.27 -36.30 -38.39
N GLU A 323 -99.52 -37.19 -39.07
CA GLU A 323 -98.13 -37.52 -38.73
C GLU A 323 -97.24 -36.27 -38.71
N HIS A 324 -97.32 -35.43 -39.74
CA HIS A 324 -96.58 -34.17 -39.80
C HIS A 324 -97.01 -33.17 -38.72
N THR A 325 -98.28 -33.16 -38.31
CA THR A 325 -98.77 -32.30 -37.22
C THR A 325 -98.15 -32.71 -35.88
N ASN A 326 -98.01 -34.01 -35.61
CA ASN A 326 -97.28 -34.50 -34.44
C ASN A 326 -95.80 -34.07 -34.48
N GLN A 327 -95.15 -34.13 -35.66
CA GLN A 327 -93.77 -33.65 -35.82
C GLN A 327 -93.65 -32.14 -35.57
N LEU A 328 -94.63 -31.36 -36.02
CA LEU A 328 -94.70 -29.92 -35.76
C LEU A 328 -94.85 -29.62 -34.27
N GLN A 329 -95.66 -30.40 -33.55
CA GLN A 329 -95.83 -30.28 -32.10
C GLN A 329 -94.52 -30.59 -31.35
N ASN A 330 -93.80 -31.66 -31.73
CA ASN A 330 -92.46 -31.94 -31.20
C ASN A 330 -91.47 -30.79 -31.48
N THR A 331 -91.59 -30.15 -32.65
CA THR A 331 -90.78 -28.97 -32.98
C THR A 331 -91.13 -27.77 -32.09
N THR A 332 -92.41 -27.57 -31.74
CA THR A 332 -92.83 -26.55 -30.77
C THR A 332 -92.21 -26.78 -29.40
N GLU A 333 -92.17 -28.03 -28.94
CA GLU A 333 -91.52 -28.40 -27.68
C GLU A 333 -90.02 -28.11 -27.71
N ALA A 334 -89.33 -28.50 -28.80
CA ALA A 334 -87.91 -28.19 -28.99
C ALA A 334 -87.64 -26.68 -29.00
N LEU A 335 -88.47 -25.89 -29.69
CA LEU A 335 -88.35 -24.43 -29.69
C LEU A 335 -88.55 -23.83 -28.29
N ASN A 336 -89.50 -24.35 -27.51
CA ASN A 336 -89.70 -23.91 -26.12
C ASN A 336 -88.52 -24.27 -25.21
N LEU A 337 -87.91 -25.44 -25.39
CA LEU A 337 -86.70 -25.82 -24.68
C LEU A 337 -85.54 -24.87 -25.01
N THR A 338 -85.26 -24.61 -26.28
CA THR A 338 -84.20 -23.68 -26.69
C THR A 338 -84.48 -22.24 -26.20
N LYS A 339 -85.74 -21.79 -26.19
CA LYS A 339 -86.12 -20.51 -25.58
C LYS A 339 -85.72 -20.44 -24.10
N ASN A 340 -85.96 -21.51 -23.34
CA ASN A 340 -85.60 -21.57 -21.92
C ASN A 340 -84.07 -21.58 -21.74
N GLU A 341 -83.35 -22.35 -22.56
CA GLU A 341 -81.88 -22.39 -22.54
C GLU A 341 -81.25 -21.02 -22.83
N ILE A 342 -81.80 -20.27 -23.81
CA ILE A 342 -81.34 -18.91 -24.12
C ILE A 342 -81.61 -17.96 -22.93
N THR A 343 -82.73 -18.14 -22.24
CA THR A 343 -83.07 -17.34 -21.05
C THR A 343 -82.10 -17.62 -19.89
N ASP A 344 -81.79 -18.89 -19.65
CA ASP A 344 -80.81 -19.30 -18.64
C ASP A 344 -79.39 -18.82 -18.99
N TRP A 345 -79.02 -18.85 -20.28
CA TRP A 345 -77.76 -18.31 -20.77
C TRP A 345 -77.64 -16.81 -20.49
N LEU A 346 -78.68 -16.03 -20.76
CA LEU A 346 -78.71 -14.60 -20.46
C LEU A 346 -78.55 -14.30 -18.96
N HIS A 347 -79.13 -15.16 -18.10
CA HIS A 347 -78.97 -15.03 -16.65
C HIS A 347 -77.51 -15.27 -16.22
N LYS A 348 -76.87 -16.34 -16.75
CA LYS A 348 -75.45 -16.62 -16.52
C LYS A 348 -74.55 -15.47 -17.00
N GLU A 349 -74.84 -14.91 -18.16
CA GLU A 349 -74.08 -13.78 -18.71
C GLU A 349 -74.14 -12.54 -17.81
N THR A 350 -75.29 -12.28 -17.18
CA THR A 350 -75.42 -11.18 -16.22
C THR A 350 -74.53 -11.37 -14.98
N SER A 351 -74.31 -12.62 -14.56
CA SER A 351 -73.35 -12.94 -13.49
C SER A 351 -71.91 -12.67 -13.92
N VAL A 352 -71.52 -13.10 -15.13
CA VAL A 352 -70.20 -12.80 -15.70
C VAL A 352 -69.98 -11.28 -15.76
N GLN A 353 -71.02 -10.50 -16.08
CA GLN A 353 -70.95 -9.04 -16.13
C GLN A 353 -70.65 -8.40 -14.78
N SER A 354 -71.29 -8.91 -13.73
CA SER A 354 -71.00 -8.46 -12.36
C SER A 354 -69.55 -8.78 -11.95
N MET A 355 -69.02 -9.93 -12.36
CA MET A 355 -67.66 -10.35 -12.03
C MET A 355 -66.59 -9.51 -12.74
N VAL A 356 -66.79 -9.23 -14.03
CA VAL A 356 -65.92 -8.34 -14.80
C VAL A 356 -65.91 -6.92 -14.22
N SER A 357 -67.08 -6.42 -13.80
CA SER A 357 -67.19 -5.10 -13.18
C SER A 357 -66.45 -5.04 -11.84
N ALA A 358 -66.62 -6.06 -10.99
CA ALA A 358 -65.90 -6.17 -9.72
C ALA A 358 -64.37 -6.31 -9.91
N LEU A 359 -63.92 -7.02 -10.95
CA LEU A 359 -62.52 -7.10 -11.34
C LEU A 359 -61.96 -5.73 -11.74
N SER A 360 -62.74 -4.93 -12.48
CA SER A 360 -62.36 -3.57 -12.84
C SER A 360 -62.19 -2.67 -11.61
N GLU A 361 -63.17 -2.68 -10.69
CA GLU A 361 -63.08 -1.92 -9.44
C GLU A 361 -61.87 -2.35 -8.59
N SER A 362 -61.63 -3.67 -8.47
CA SER A 362 -60.48 -4.21 -7.73
C SER A 362 -59.15 -3.77 -8.33
N LEU A 363 -59.06 -3.64 -9.65
CA LEU A 363 -57.84 -3.18 -10.32
C LEU A 363 -57.60 -1.68 -10.17
N ILE A 364 -58.67 -0.89 -10.13
CA ILE A 364 -58.58 0.54 -9.78
C ILE A 364 -58.07 0.69 -8.34
N GLU A 365 -58.59 -0.11 -7.41
CA GLU A 365 -58.15 -0.11 -6.01
C GLU A 365 -56.68 -0.54 -5.88
N LEU A 366 -56.28 -1.63 -6.55
CA LEU A 366 -54.89 -2.12 -6.55
C LEU A 366 -53.92 -1.07 -7.12
N LYS A 367 -54.29 -0.41 -8.24
CA LYS A 367 -53.50 0.68 -8.82
C LYS A 367 -53.31 1.82 -7.83
N SER A 368 -54.36 2.18 -7.09
CA SER A 368 -54.28 3.26 -6.10
C SER A 368 -53.39 2.90 -4.91
N PHE A 369 -53.43 1.63 -4.47
CA PHE A 369 -52.69 1.12 -3.33
C PHE A 369 -51.19 1.02 -3.59
N GLU A 370 -50.77 0.53 -4.77
CA GLU A 370 -49.34 0.45 -5.11
C GLU A 370 -48.72 1.85 -5.19
N VAL A 371 -49.42 2.83 -5.77
CA VAL A 371 -48.92 4.21 -5.91
C VAL A 371 -48.68 4.86 -4.54
N THR A 372 -49.57 4.68 -3.56
CA THR A 372 -49.36 5.20 -2.20
C THR A 372 -48.22 4.49 -1.48
N GLN A 373 -48.12 3.16 -1.58
CA GLN A 373 -47.02 2.43 -0.94
C GLN A 373 -45.64 2.80 -1.50
N ILE A 374 -45.54 3.05 -2.80
CA ILE A 374 -44.29 3.51 -3.42
C ILE A 374 -43.90 4.89 -2.89
N GLU A 375 -44.87 5.79 -2.73
CA GLU A 375 -44.64 7.13 -2.17
C GLU A 375 -44.22 7.05 -0.69
N ASP A 376 -44.86 6.18 0.10
CA ASP A 376 -44.52 5.97 1.51
C ASP A 376 -43.13 5.31 1.68
N LEU A 377 -42.81 4.30 0.87
CA LEU A 377 -41.51 3.61 0.90
C LEU A 377 -40.38 4.58 0.52
N ASN A 378 -40.63 5.46 -0.45
CA ASN A 378 -39.73 6.54 -0.84
C ASN A 378 -39.46 7.50 0.34
N GLN A 379 -40.52 7.95 1.03
CA GLN A 379 -40.38 8.82 2.21
C GLN A 379 -39.64 8.13 3.36
N GLU A 380 -39.93 6.86 3.65
CA GLU A 380 -39.25 6.11 4.71
C GLU A 380 -37.77 5.88 4.37
N PHE A 381 -37.47 5.56 3.10
CA PHE A 381 -36.10 5.40 2.61
C PHE A 381 -35.31 6.71 2.76
N LEU A 382 -35.84 7.83 2.29
CA LEU A 382 -35.22 9.16 2.44
C LEU A 382 -34.99 9.53 3.91
N ASN A 383 -35.95 9.24 4.79
CA ASN A 383 -35.79 9.48 6.23
C ASN A 383 -34.70 8.62 6.87
N ARG A 384 -34.65 7.32 6.57
CA ARG A 384 -33.60 6.41 7.05
C ARG A 384 -32.23 6.82 6.52
N LEU A 385 -32.17 7.25 5.26
CA LEU A 385 -30.94 7.74 4.63
C LEU A 385 -30.40 8.98 5.36
N ASN A 386 -31.26 9.98 5.58
CA ASN A 386 -30.91 11.21 6.28
C ASN A 386 -30.42 10.93 7.71
N ASN A 387 -31.06 10.00 8.42
CA ASN A 387 -30.64 9.57 9.76
C ASN A 387 -29.28 8.83 9.74
N THR A 388 -29.04 8.00 8.72
CA THR A 388 -27.77 7.26 8.58
C THR A 388 -26.60 8.21 8.31
N PHE A 389 -26.79 9.23 7.46
CA PHE A 389 -25.77 10.24 7.21
C PHE A 389 -25.49 11.12 8.43
N LYS A 390 -26.51 11.50 9.20
CA LYS A 390 -26.29 12.16 10.51
C LYS A 390 -25.44 11.32 11.45
N GLY A 391 -25.72 10.01 11.54
CA GLY A 391 -24.92 9.10 12.37
C GLY A 391 -23.48 8.96 11.87
N LEU A 392 -23.25 8.95 10.55
CA LEU A 392 -21.91 8.91 9.96
C LEU A 392 -21.11 10.19 10.29
N ASP A 393 -21.75 11.36 10.18
CA ASP A 393 -21.16 12.66 10.53
C ASP A 393 -20.79 12.72 12.03
N GLU A 394 -21.65 12.22 12.91
CA GLU A 394 -21.36 12.10 14.34
C GLU A 394 -20.16 11.18 14.63
N ILE A 395 -20.09 10.01 13.97
CA ILE A 395 -18.97 9.07 14.12
C ILE A 395 -17.67 9.69 13.61
N MET A 396 -17.68 10.35 12.45
CA MET A 396 -16.48 11.00 11.91
C MET A 396 -16.01 12.16 12.80
N LYS A 397 -16.93 12.95 13.35
CA LYS A 397 -16.62 13.99 14.34
C LYS A 397 -16.03 13.40 15.62
N ALA A 398 -16.57 12.29 16.13
CA ALA A 398 -16.04 11.59 17.28
C ALA A 398 -14.62 11.03 17.03
N GLN A 399 -14.38 10.44 15.85
CA GLN A 399 -13.06 9.95 15.45
C GLN A 399 -12.02 11.08 15.35
N LEU A 400 -12.43 12.23 14.81
CA LEU A 400 -11.63 13.46 14.76
C LEU A 400 -11.30 13.99 16.16
N GLN A 401 -12.27 14.01 17.07
CA GLN A 401 -12.03 14.39 18.46
C GLN A 401 -11.07 13.43 19.17
N LEU A 402 -11.17 12.12 18.91
CA LEU A 402 -10.22 11.13 19.44
C LEU A 402 -8.79 11.35 18.93
N LEU A 403 -8.62 11.68 17.65
CA LEU A 403 -7.31 12.02 17.08
C LEU A 403 -6.73 13.32 17.67
N ILE A 404 -7.57 14.33 17.89
CA ILE A 404 -7.19 15.60 18.54
C ILE A 404 -6.84 15.38 20.02
N ASN A 405 -7.53 14.47 20.72
CA ASN A 405 -7.25 14.18 22.12
C ASN A 405 -6.01 13.28 22.30
N LYS A 406 -5.64 12.46 21.32
CA LYS A 406 -4.37 11.68 21.33
C LYS A 406 -3.12 12.52 21.03
N THR A 407 -3.30 13.73 20.49
CA THR A 407 -2.19 14.65 20.12
C THR A 407 -1.93 15.74 21.16
N LYS A 408 -2.74 15.81 22.23
CA LYS A 408 -2.45 16.54 23.47
C LYS A 408 -1.77 15.63 24.47
#